data_AF-A0A965MZH2-F1
#
_entry.id   AF-A0A965MZH2-F1
#
_cell.length_a   1.000
_cell.length_b   1.000
_cell.length_c   1.000
_cell.angle_alpha   90.00
_cell.angle_beta   90.00
_cell.angle_gamma   90.00
#
_symmetry.space_group_name_H-M   'P 1'
#
loop_
_entity.id
_entity.type
_entity.pdbx_description
1 polymer ?
#
loop_
_entity_poly.entity_id
_entity_poly.type
_entity_poly.pdbx_seq_one_letter_code
_entity_poly.pdbx_strand_id
1 'polypeptide(L)'
;PLRKLLLDRASHPVIYGLSYILTALMWPIINTLYRLPLKFLPYHKYFGNFRKMSFQRNVMNVYDKLNAPQQYFLSKETIESWFNDSDYENVHISSYMDVSWRASGNKKNANSI
;
A
#
# COMPACT_ATOMS: atom_id res chain seq x y z
N PRO A 1 -1.07 -15.93 9.57
CA PRO A 1 -1.17 -16.91 10.68
C PRO A 1 -1.03 -16.28 12.07
N LEU A 2 0.13 -15.71 12.44
CA LEU A 2 0.34 -15.10 13.78
C LEU A 2 -0.56 -13.90 14.07
N ARG A 3 -0.73 -13.00 13.09
CA ARG A 3 -1.60 -11.82 13.24
C ARG A 3 -3.05 -12.21 13.58
N LYS A 4 -3.57 -13.24 12.91
CA LYS A 4 -4.92 -13.76 13.12
C LYS A 4 -5.09 -14.37 14.52
N LEU A 5 -4.04 -14.96 15.08
CA LEU A 5 -4.07 -15.51 16.44
C LEU A 5 -4.03 -14.43 17.53
N LEU A 6 -3.31 -13.32 17.31
CA LEU A 6 -3.10 -12.28 18.32
C LEU A 6 -4.04 -11.07 18.19
N LEU A 7 -4.47 -10.71 16.99
CA LEU A 7 -5.20 -9.47 16.73
C LEU A 7 -6.68 -9.65 16.32
N ASP A 8 -7.16 -10.85 15.94
CA ASP A 8 -8.57 -11.04 15.55
C ASP A 8 -9.57 -10.71 16.68
N ARG A 9 -9.13 -10.82 17.94
CA ARG A 9 -9.96 -10.56 19.14
C ARG A 9 -9.58 -9.28 19.87
N ALA A 10 -8.61 -8.53 19.38
CA ALA A 10 -8.19 -7.29 20.02
C ALA A 10 -9.26 -6.21 19.80
N SER A 11 -9.62 -5.49 20.85
CA SER A 11 -10.56 -4.38 20.74
C SER A 11 -9.89 -3.17 20.06
N HIS A 12 -10.70 -2.32 19.41
CA HIS A 12 -10.20 -1.11 18.74
C HIS A 12 -9.26 -0.25 19.61
N PRO A 13 -9.53 -0.02 20.92
CA PRO A 13 -8.62 0.74 21.78
C PRO A 13 -7.24 0.09 21.95
N VAL A 14 -7.17 -1.25 22.01
CA VAL A 14 -5.91 -1.99 22.15
C VAL A 14 -5.07 -1.85 20.87
N ILE A 15 -5.68 -2.03 19.70
CA ILE A 15 -4.98 -1.88 18.42
C ILE A 15 -4.51 -0.44 18.23
N TYR A 16 -5.32 0.53 18.65
CA TYR A 16 -4.97 1.94 18.59
C TYR A 16 -3.78 2.28 19.52
N GLY A 17 -3.80 1.79 20.77
CA GLY A 17 -2.67 1.93 21.69
C GLY A 17 -1.39 1.27 21.16
N LEU A 18 -1.50 0.06 20.60
CA LEU A 18 -0.38 -0.62 19.96
C LEU A 18 0.17 0.18 18.77
N SER A 19 -0.70 0.84 18.00
CA SER A 19 -0.30 1.70 16.89
C SER A 19 0.55 2.87 17.37
N TYR A 20 0.18 3.52 18.48
CA TYR A 20 1.01 4.57 19.10
C TYR A 20 2.39 4.06 19.48
N ILE A 21 2.46 2.90 20.14
CA ILE A 21 3.73 2.30 20.59
C ILE A 21 4.62 2.01 19.38
N LEU A 22 4.09 1.34 18.36
CA LEU A 22 4.85 1.01 17.15
C LEU A 22 5.30 2.28 16.41
N THR A 23 4.41 3.26 16.24
CA THR A 23 4.78 4.53 15.62
C THR A 23 5.87 5.25 16.42
N ALA A 24 5.78 5.28 17.75
CA ALA A 24 6.79 5.90 18.62
C ALA A 24 8.16 5.22 18.52
N LEU A 25 8.20 3.89 18.47
CA LEU A 25 9.44 3.12 18.29
C LEU A 25 10.06 3.35 16.90
N MET A 26 9.22 3.41 15.87
CA MET A 26 9.68 3.63 14.49
C MET A 26 10.08 5.09 14.23
N TRP A 27 9.46 6.05 14.91
CA TRP A 27 9.64 7.49 14.67
C TRP A 27 11.10 7.96 14.68
N PRO A 28 11.92 7.67 15.72
CA PRO A 28 13.31 8.12 15.76
C PRO A 28 14.14 7.44 14.66
N ILE A 29 13.94 6.15 14.43
CA ILE A 29 14.69 5.38 13.41
C ILE A 29 14.40 5.96 12.02
N ILE A 30 13.13 6.21 11.69
CA ILE A 30 12.74 6.77 10.40
C ILE A 30 13.23 8.22 10.26
N ASN A 31 13.13 9.03 11.30
CA ASN A 31 13.56 10.44 11.25
C ASN A 31 15.07 10.63 11.36
N THR A 32 15.85 9.57 11.56
CA THR A 32 17.32 9.62 11.59
C THR A 32 17.90 8.82 10.41
N LEU A 33 17.80 7.49 10.45
CA LEU A 33 18.42 6.57 9.49
C LEU A 33 17.93 6.78 8.05
N TYR A 34 16.61 6.99 7.86
CA TYR A 34 16.01 7.17 6.53
C TYR A 34 16.10 8.61 5.99
N ARG A 35 16.86 9.49 6.66
CA ARG A 35 17.30 10.76 6.07
C ARG A 35 18.58 10.59 5.24
N LEU A 36 19.37 9.57 5.54
CA LEU A 36 20.55 9.23 4.75
C LEU A 36 20.10 8.74 3.37
N PRO A 37 20.86 9.02 2.29
CA PRO A 37 20.51 8.60 0.93
C PRO A 37 20.76 7.10 0.68
N LEU A 38 20.44 6.25 1.66
CA LEU A 38 20.64 4.80 1.64
C LEU A 38 19.45 4.13 0.94
N LYS A 39 19.44 4.20 -0.40
CA LYS A 39 18.35 3.68 -1.23
C LYS A 39 18.11 2.16 -1.10
N PHE A 40 19.09 1.40 -0.60
CA PHE A 40 18.98 -0.04 -0.39
C PHE A 40 18.17 -0.41 0.86
N LEU A 41 17.88 0.55 1.75
CA LEU A 41 17.08 0.27 2.94
C LEU A 41 15.65 -0.16 2.53
N PRO A 42 15.08 -1.16 3.21
CA PRO A 42 13.74 -1.64 2.88
C PRO A 42 12.73 -0.51 3.06
N TYR A 43 11.72 -0.45 2.17
CA TYR A 43 10.67 0.56 2.21
C TYR A 43 11.16 2.02 2.15
N HIS A 44 12.36 2.29 1.61
CA HIS A 44 12.93 3.64 1.54
C HIS A 44 11.97 4.69 0.95
N LYS A 45 11.29 4.39 -0.17
CA LYS A 45 10.29 5.29 -0.78
C LYS A 45 9.11 5.57 0.16
N TYR A 46 8.62 4.53 0.83
CA TYR A 46 7.50 4.63 1.79
C TYR A 46 7.89 5.48 3.00
N PHE A 47 9.05 5.24 3.60
CA PHE A 47 9.52 6.01 4.75
C PHE A 47 9.89 7.46 4.38
N GLY A 48 10.24 7.73 3.12
CA GLY A 48 10.30 9.09 2.60
C GLY A 48 8.97 9.84 2.70
N ASN A 49 7.85 9.17 2.45
CA ASN A 49 6.50 9.75 2.62
C ASN A 49 6.10 9.82 4.10
N PHE A 50 6.43 8.79 4.89
CA PHE A 50 6.17 8.75 6.34
C PHE A 50 6.73 9.99 7.05
N ARG A 51 7.94 10.43 6.69
CA ARG A 51 8.58 11.63 7.27
C ARG A 51 7.86 12.95 6.96
N LYS A 52 7.03 13.00 5.93
CA LYS A 52 6.27 14.21 5.55
C LYS A 52 4.96 14.34 6.34
N MET A 53 4.54 13.29 7.02
CA MET A 53 3.27 13.24 7.75
C MET A 53 3.47 13.56 9.23
N SER A 54 2.43 14.08 9.88
CA SER A 54 2.42 14.25 11.33
C SER A 54 2.48 12.90 12.04
N PHE A 55 2.93 12.90 13.30
CA PHE A 55 2.94 11.70 14.14
C PHE A 55 1.57 11.04 14.18
N GLN A 56 0.53 11.82 14.41
CA GLN A 56 -0.85 11.34 14.46
C GLN A 56 -1.30 10.65 13.17
N ARG A 57 -0.93 11.21 12.01
CA ARG A 57 -1.30 10.60 10.72
C ARG A 57 -0.55 9.29 10.47
N ASN A 58 0.68 9.20 10.95
CA ASN A 58 1.44 7.95 10.93
C ASN A 58 0.90 6.90 11.91
N VAL A 59 0.39 7.30 13.08
CA VAL A 59 -0.34 6.40 13.99
C VAL A 59 -1.55 5.79 13.28
N MET A 60 -2.34 6.63 12.58
CA MET A 60 -3.49 6.14 11.81
C MET A 60 -3.06 5.17 10.69
N ASN A 61 -1.99 5.45 9.96
CA ASN A 61 -1.46 4.54 8.95
C ASN A 61 -1.07 3.17 9.55
N VAL A 62 -0.40 3.16 10.71
CA VAL A 62 -0.04 1.92 11.41
C VAL A 62 -1.30 1.18 11.89
N TYR A 63 -2.25 1.90 12.46
CA TYR A 63 -3.54 1.37 12.89
C TYR A 63 -4.28 0.68 11.76
N ASP A 64 -4.38 1.32 10.60
CA ASP A 64 -5.02 0.73 9.43
C ASP A 64 -4.31 -0.54 8.98
N LYS A 65 -2.97 -0.59 9.03
CA LYS A 65 -2.20 -1.81 8.69
C LYS A 65 -2.37 -2.94 9.70
N LEU A 66 -2.53 -2.63 10.99
CA LEU A 66 -2.83 -3.63 12.01
C LEU A 66 -4.25 -4.18 11.90
N ASN A 67 -5.18 -3.41 11.31
CA ASN A 67 -6.57 -3.80 11.07
C ASN A 67 -6.85 -4.36 9.67
N ALA A 68 -6.00 -4.08 8.67
CA ALA A 68 -6.26 -4.44 7.28
C ALA A 68 -6.57 -5.93 7.09
N PRO A 69 -7.65 -6.35 6.42
CA PRO A 69 -7.86 -7.78 6.15
C PRO A 69 -6.69 -8.36 5.34
N GLN A 70 -6.57 -9.69 5.31
CA GLN A 70 -5.57 -10.33 4.46
C GLN A 70 -5.84 -9.93 3.00
N GLN A 71 -4.90 -9.19 2.41
CA GLN A 71 -5.04 -8.63 1.07
C GLN A 71 -4.44 -9.59 0.03
N TYR A 72 -5.19 -9.81 -1.05
CA TYR A 72 -4.66 -10.43 -2.25
C TYR A 72 -4.14 -9.32 -3.17
N PHE A 73 -2.85 -9.36 -3.48
CA PHE A 73 -2.24 -8.43 -4.42
C PHE A 73 -2.37 -9.00 -5.83
N LEU A 74 -2.81 -8.15 -6.76
CA LEU A 74 -2.84 -8.48 -8.18
C LEU A 74 -1.50 -8.10 -8.79
N SER A 75 -0.96 -9.00 -9.60
CA SER A 75 0.26 -8.73 -10.34
C SER A 75 -0.01 -7.78 -11.51
N LYS A 76 1.03 -7.17 -12.07
CA LYS A 76 0.91 -6.31 -13.24
C LYS A 76 0.33 -7.10 -14.41
N GLU A 77 0.83 -8.32 -14.60
CA GLU A 77 0.45 -9.25 -15.66
C GLU A 77 -1.03 -9.63 -15.55
N THR A 78 -1.53 -9.76 -14.31
CA THR A 78 -2.96 -10.01 -14.06
C THR A 78 -3.81 -8.85 -14.58
N ILE A 79 -3.39 -7.62 -14.31
CA ILE A 79 -4.11 -6.42 -14.76
C ILE A 79 -4.00 -6.25 -16.27
N GLU A 80 -2.82 -6.48 -16.84
CA GLU A 80 -2.59 -6.46 -18.29
C GLU A 80 -3.47 -7.48 -19.01
N SER A 81 -3.65 -8.68 -18.44
CA SER A 81 -4.49 -9.72 -19.03
C SER A 81 -5.97 -9.35 -19.16
N TRP A 82 -6.45 -8.36 -18.40
CA TRP A 82 -7.83 -7.89 -18.50
C TRP A 82 -8.08 -7.01 -19.73
N PHE A 83 -7.03 -6.41 -20.30
CA PHE A 83 -7.11 -5.50 -21.44
C PHE A 83 -6.49 -6.15 -22.67
N ASN A 84 -7.19 -7.14 -23.23
CA ASN A 84 -6.78 -7.74 -24.49
C ASN A 84 -6.95 -6.73 -25.66
N ASP A 85 -6.09 -6.86 -26.67
CA ASP A 85 -6.14 -5.99 -27.84
C ASP A 85 -7.38 -6.23 -28.71
N SER A 86 -8.07 -7.37 -28.55
CA SER A 86 -9.29 -7.68 -29.30
C SER A 86 -10.51 -6.91 -28.81
N ASP A 87 -10.62 -6.70 -27.50
CA ASP A 87 -11.85 -6.20 -26.87
C ASP A 87 -11.69 -4.78 -26.32
N TYR A 88 -10.45 -4.29 -26.17
CA TYR A 88 -10.16 -2.97 -25.61
C TYR A 88 -9.27 -2.12 -26.52
N GLU A 89 -9.45 -0.81 -26.43
CA GLU A 89 -8.63 0.22 -27.08
C GLU A 89 -8.31 1.36 -26.10
N ASN A 90 -7.35 2.22 -26.44
CA ASN A 90 -6.92 3.34 -25.61
C ASN A 90 -6.54 2.92 -24.18
N VAL A 91 -5.87 1.76 -24.07
CA VAL A 91 -5.48 1.18 -22.78
C VAL A 91 -4.31 1.97 -22.19
N HIS A 92 -4.46 2.42 -20.96
CA HIS A 92 -3.42 3.09 -20.19
C HIS A 92 -3.21 2.37 -18.85
N ILE A 93 -2.02 1.83 -18.66
CA ILE A 93 -1.60 1.16 -17.42
C ILE A 93 -0.42 1.93 -16.84
N SER A 94 -0.53 2.35 -15.58
CA SER A 94 0.52 3.07 -14.86
C SER A 94 0.65 2.59 -13.42
N SER A 95 1.82 2.80 -12.83
CA SER A 95 2.07 2.52 -11.41
C SER A 95 2.09 3.81 -10.60
N TYR A 96 1.61 3.75 -9.37
CA TYR A 96 1.86 4.74 -8.34
C TYR A 96 2.96 4.22 -7.41
N MET A 97 4.10 4.90 -7.40
CA MET A 97 5.26 4.59 -6.54
C MET A 97 5.73 3.13 -6.64
N ASP A 98 5.50 2.47 -7.78
CA ASP A 98 5.81 1.05 -8.04
C ASP A 98 5.12 0.05 -7.08
N VAL A 99 4.08 0.48 -6.36
CA VAL A 99 3.39 -0.34 -5.33
C VAL A 99 1.90 -0.50 -5.59
N SER A 100 1.33 0.26 -6.53
CA SER A 100 -0.08 0.19 -6.88
C SER A 100 -0.23 0.38 -8.38
N TRP A 101 -0.88 -0.56 -9.05
CA TRP A 101 -1.20 -0.45 -10.47
C TRP A 101 -2.55 0.23 -10.67
N ARG A 102 -2.69 0.95 -11.78
CA ARG A 102 -3.92 1.57 -12.25
C ARG A 102 -4.04 1.28 -13.73
N ALA A 103 -5.22 0.90 -14.17
CA ALA A 103 -5.50 0.60 -15.56
C ALA A 103 -6.85 1.17 -15.98
N SER A 104 -6.92 1.70 -17.20
CA SER A 104 -8.12 2.19 -17.83
C SER A 104 -8.08 1.88 -19.33
N GLY A 105 -9.22 1.65 -19.96
CA GLY A 105 -9.33 1.44 -21.40
C GLY A 105 -10.80 1.49 -21.84
N ASN A 106 -11.02 1.72 -23.12
CA ASN A 106 -12.36 1.74 -23.72
C ASN A 106 -12.66 0.37 -24.29
N LYS A 107 -13.85 -0.18 -23.99
CA LYS A 107 -14.30 -1.42 -24.63
C LYS A 107 -14.66 -1.13 -26.09
N LYS A 108 -14.14 -1.92 -27.02
CA LYS A 108 -14.50 -1.83 -28.44
C LYS A 108 -15.97 -2.19 -28.59
N ASN A 109 -16.73 -1.37 -29.31
CA ASN A 109 -18.13 -1.65 -29.58
C ASN A 109 -18.25 -2.89 -30.47
N ALA A 110 -19.14 -3.82 -30.12
CA ALA A 110 -19.38 -5.05 -30.87
C ALA A 110 -20.13 -4.86 -32.21
N ASN A 111 -20.27 -3.62 -32.70
CA ASN A 111 -21.10 -3.28 -33.87
C ASN A 111 -20.27 -2.63 -34.99
N SER A 112 -19.19 -3.29 -35.39
CA SER A 112 -18.43 -2.95 -36.60
C SER A 112 -18.30 -4.20 -37.49
N ILE A 113 -19.43 -4.81 -37.83
CA ILE A 113 -19.58 -5.71 -38.98
C ILE A 113 -20.77 -5.19 -39.78
#